data_AF-A0A6I0E0R6-F1
#
_entry.id   AF-A0A6I0E0R6-F1
#
_cell.length_a   1.000
_cell.length_b   1.000
_cell.length_c   1.000
_cell.angle_alpha   90.00
_cell.angle_beta   90.00
_cell.angle_gamma   90.00
#
_symmetry.space_group_name_H-M   'P 1'
#
loop_
_entity.id
_entity.type
_entity.pdbx_description
1 polymer ?
#
loop_
_entity_poly.entity_id
_entity_poly.type
_entity_poly.pdbx_seq_one_letter_code
_entity_poly.pdbx_strand_id
1 'polypeptide(L)' 'MDKITSIRLNKFISDSGFCSRREADKFIEQGKVFVNKQRAQIGDFIQPKDNVYVNGHFI' A
#
# COMPACT_ATOMS: atom_id res chain seq x y z
N MET A 1 -24.57 -6.08 -1.96
CA MET A 1 -23.50 -6.93 -2.53
C MET A 1 -22.29 -6.02 -2.67
N ASP A 2 -21.56 -5.84 -1.58
CA ASP A 2 -20.53 -4.81 -1.50
C ASP A 2 -19.37 -5.16 -2.42
N LYS A 3 -19.19 -4.36 -3.48
CA LYS A 3 -17.97 -4.38 -4.29
C LYS A 3 -16.82 -3.99 -3.36
N ILE A 4 -16.13 -4.98 -2.81
CA ILE A 4 -14.80 -4.75 -2.24
C ILE A 4 -13.89 -4.53 -3.45
N THR A 5 -13.86 -3.29 -3.93
CA THR A 5 -12.97 -2.87 -5.00
C THR A 5 -11.56 -2.93 -4.45
N SER A 6 -10.78 -3.91 -4.89
CA SER A 6 -9.35 -3.97 -4.58
C SER A 6 -8.66 -2.77 -5.23
N ILE A 7 -7.84 -2.07 -4.45
CA ILE A 7 -7.11 -0.88 -4.89
C ILE A 7 -5.64 -1.28 -5.03
N ARG A 8 -4.94 -0.76 -6.04
CA ARG A 8 -3.49 -0.96 -6.11
C ARG A 8 -2.81 -0.31 -4.91
N LEU A 9 -1.88 -1.01 -4.28
CA LEU A 9 -1.15 -0.52 -3.12
C LEU A 9 -0.47 0.83 -3.38
N ASN A 10 0.21 0.99 -4.51
CA ASN A 10 0.87 2.25 -4.87
C ASN A 10 -0.10 3.42 -5.08
N LYS A 11 -1.32 3.13 -5.53
CA LYS A 11 -2.41 4.11 -5.63
C LYS A 11 -2.90 4.47 -4.23
N PHE A 12 -3.13 3.49 -3.36
CA PHE A 12 -3.56 3.72 -1.98
C PHE A 12 -2.58 4.60 -1.19
N ILE A 13 -1.28 4.29 -1.25
CA ILE A 13 -0.21 5.08 -0.59
C ILE A 13 -0.14 6.51 -1.15
N SER A 14 -0.39 6.68 -2.45
CA SER A 14 -0.40 8.00 -3.05
C SER A 14 -1.66 8.80 -2.74
N ASP A 15 -2.81 8.14 -2.68
CA ASP A 15 -4.10 8.75 -2.37
C ASP A 15 -4.19 9.11 -0.87
N SER A 16 -3.44 8.43 0.02
CA SER A 16 -3.32 8.80 1.44
C SER A 16 -2.48 10.08 1.66
N GLY A 17 -1.83 10.59 0.61
CA GLY A 17 -0.97 11.77 0.67
C GLY A 17 0.40 11.53 1.29
N PHE A 18 0.77 10.27 1.57
CA PHE A 18 2.06 9.94 2.18
C PHE A 18 3.24 10.23 1.24
N CYS A 19 3.15 9.83 -0.03
CA CYS A 19 4.16 10.10 -1.04
C CYS A 19 3.59 9.99 -2.47
N SER A 20 4.40 10.26 -3.50
CA SER A 20 3.98 10.04 -4.88
C SER A 20 3.89 8.55 -5.23
N ARG A 21 3.09 8.17 -6.25
CA ARG A 21 3.02 6.77 -6.73
C ARG A 21 4.39 6.15 -7.03
N ARG A 22 5.30 6.94 -7.61
CA ARG A 22 6.68 6.48 -7.92
C ARG A 22 7.51 6.23 -6.67
N GLU A 23 7.32 7.03 -5.62
CA GLU A 23 7.98 6.80 -4.34
C GLU A 23 7.37 5.62 -3.60
N ALA A 24 6.05 5.43 -3.68
CA ALA A 24 5.38 4.26 -3.16
C ALA A 24 5.98 2.97 -3.77
N ASP A 25 6.16 2.93 -5.10
CA ASP A 25 6.82 1.80 -5.77
C ASP A 25 8.23 1.55 -5.23
N LYS A 26 9.04 2.61 -5.01
CA LYS A 26 10.38 2.50 -4.40
C LYS A 26 10.32 1.94 -2.97
N PHE A 27 9.38 2.39 -2.16
CA PHE A 27 9.23 1.87 -0.79
C PHE A 27 8.84 0.39 -0.79
N ILE A 28 7.96 -0.01 -1.70
CA ILE A 28 7.55 -1.41 -1.87
C ILE A 28 8.76 -2.25 -2.31
N GLU A 29 9.50 -1.80 -3.33
CA GLU A 29 10.72 -2.46 -3.83
C GLU A 29 11.76 -2.64 -2.72
N GLN A 30 12.00 -1.59 -1.94
CA GLN A 30 12.90 -1.60 -0.79
C GLN A 30 12.42 -2.49 0.37
N GLY A 31 11.17 -2.98 0.33
CA GLY A 31 10.59 -3.78 1.41
C GLY A 31 10.22 -2.99 2.65
N LYS A 32 9.99 -1.69 2.49
CA LYS A 32 9.56 -0.79 3.56
C LYS A 32 8.04 -0.73 3.69
N VAL A 33 7.30 -1.46 2.87
CA VAL A 33 5.84 -1.51 2.92
C VAL A 33 5.37 -2.86 3.44
N PHE A 34 4.48 -2.81 4.43
CA PHE A 34 3.86 -3.98 5.03
C PHE A 34 2.35 -3.86 4.97
N VAL A 35 1.68 -4.91 4.49
CA VAL A 35 0.23 -5.04 4.46
C VAL A 35 -0.14 -6.18 5.40
N ASN A 36 -0.98 -5.92 6.41
CA ASN A 36 -1.38 -6.93 7.41
C ASN A 36 -0.19 -7.70 8.03
N LYS A 37 0.93 -7.00 8.28
CA LYS A 37 2.20 -7.54 8.81
C LYS A 37 3.01 -8.40 7.82
N GLN A 38 2.60 -8.51 6.56
CA GLN A 38 3.36 -9.16 5.49
C GLN A 38 4.03 -8.11 4.59
N ARG A 39 5.25 -8.38 4.13
CA ARG A 39 5.95 -7.48 3.20
C ARG A 39 5.22 -7.44 1.87
N ALA A 40 4.88 -6.25 1.41
CA ALA A 40 4.22 -6.07 0.12
C ALA A 40 5.20 -6.12 -1.06
N GLN A 41 4.67 -6.42 -2.23
CA GLN A 41 5.36 -6.48 -3.51
C GLN A 41 4.77 -5.51 -4.53
N ILE A 42 5.59 -5.13 -5.52
CA ILE A 42 5.15 -4.20 -6.57
C ILE A 42 4.03 -4.85 -7.37
N GLY A 43 2.93 -4.13 -7.52
CA GLY A 43 1.74 -4.63 -8.21
C GLY A 43 0.70 -5.27 -7.29
N ASP A 44 0.97 -5.35 -5.99
CA ASP A 44 0.00 -5.85 -5.02
C ASP A 44 -1.26 -4.98 -4.95
N PHE A 45 -2.36 -5.66 -4.69
CA PHE A 45 -3.66 -5.05 -4.45
C PHE A 45 -4.02 -5.20 -2.98
N ILE A 46 -4.60 -4.15 -2.42
CA ILE A 46 -5.08 -4.11 -1.04
C ILE A 46 -6.59 -3.92 -1.03
N GLN A 47 -7.20 -4.42 0.04
CA GLN A 47 -8.59 -4.18 0.38
C GLN A 47 -8.69 -3.01 1.37
N PRO A 48 -9.81 -2.29 1.42
CA PRO A 48 -10.01 -1.20 2.39
C PRO A 48 -9.93 -1.63 3.86
N LYS A 49 -9.94 -2.94 4.12
CA LYS A 49 -9.87 -3.54 5.45
C LYS A 49 -8.43 -3.87 5.86
N ASP A 50 -7.50 -3.78 4.92
CA ASP A 50 -6.11 -4.13 5.13
C ASP A 50 -5.36 -2.98 5.80
N ASN A 51 -4.48 -3.35 6.72
CA ASN A 51 -3.64 -2.41 7.44
C ASN A 51 -2.33 -2.21 6.69
N VAL A 52 -2.10 -1.00 6.17
CA VAL A 52 -0.89 -0.67 5.40
C VAL A 52 0.07 0.15 6.26
N TYR A 53 1.32 -0.29 6.32
CA TYR A 53 2.40 0.41 6.99
C TYR A 53 3.50 0.73 5.97
N VAL A 54 3.86 2.00 5.84
CA VAL A 54 4.93 2.47 4.96
C VAL A 54 6.03 3.07 5.82
N ASN A 55 7.23 2.49 5.77
CA ASN A 55 8.39 2.93 6.54
C ASN A 55 8.11 3.06 8.05
N GLY A 56 7.27 2.18 8.60
CA GLY A 56 6.84 2.19 10.00
C GLY A 56 5.68 3.15 10.31
N HIS A 57 5.19 3.91 9.33
CA HIS A 57 4.02 4.78 9.47
C HIS A 57 2.75 4.04 9.05
N PHE A 58 1.72 4.05 9.89
CA PHE A 58 0.40 3.51 9.55
C PHE A 58 -0.39 4.53 8.73
N ILE A 59 -0.94 4.12 7.60
CA ILE A 59 -1.70 4.97 6.66
C ILE A 59 -3.06 4.37 6.30
#